data_AF-A0A5S9MFZ2-F1
#
_entry.id   AF-A0A5S9MFZ2-F1
#
_cell.length_a   1.000
_cell.length_b   1.000
_cell.length_c   1.000
_cell.angle_alpha   90.00
_cell.angle_beta   90.00
_cell.angle_gamma   90.00
#
_symmetry.space_group_name_H-M   'P 1'
#
loop_
_entity.id
_entity.type
_entity.pdbx_description
1 polymer ?
#
loop_
_entity_poly.entity_id
_entity_poly.type
_entity_poly.pdbx_seq_one_letter_code
_entity_poly.pdbx_strand_id
1 'polypeptide(L)' 'MNKQELISEAIKARDFAYVPYSKFKVGAALLSNDGKVYGGCNIEKCSIWYV' A
#
# COMPACT_ATOMS: atom_id res chain seq x y z
N MET A 1 6.55 4.35 -17.63
CA MET A 1 6.38 4.73 -16.21
C MET A 1 7.61 5.50 -15.76
N ASN A 2 7.48 6.77 -15.44
CA ASN A 2 8.54 7.54 -14.80
C ASN A 2 8.39 7.51 -13.26
N LYS A 3 9.39 8.03 -12.54
CA LYS A 3 9.37 8.02 -11.07
C LYS A 3 8.18 8.78 -10.48
N GLN A 4 7.75 9.89 -11.08
CA GLN A 4 6.63 10.70 -10.58
C GLN A 4 5.29 9.99 -10.75
N GLU A 5 5.09 9.32 -11.89
CA GLU A 5 3.92 8.47 -12.14
C GLU A 5 3.85 7.32 -11.12
N LEU A 6 4.99 6.66 -10.84
CA LEU A 6 5.04 5.56 -9.88
C LEU A 6 4.77 6.03 -8.45
N ILE A 7 5.23 7.23 -8.08
CA ILE A 7 4.90 7.87 -6.80
C ILE A 7 3.39 8.18 -6.72
N SER A 8 2.79 8.67 -7.81
CA SER A 8 1.34 8.93 -7.87
C SER A 8 0.53 7.66 -7.63
N GLU A 9 0.92 6.54 -8.25
CA GLU A 9 0.28 5.24 -7.99
C GLU A 9 0.45 4.76 -6.55
N ALA A 10 1.61 4.99 -5.93
CA ALA A 10 1.81 4.67 -4.51
C ALA A 10 0.92 5.53 -3.60
N ILE A 11 0.72 6.81 -3.93
CA ILE A 11 -0.19 7.70 -3.21
C ILE A 11 -1.64 7.23 -3.35
N LYS A 12 -2.07 6.80 -4.54
CA LYS A 12 -3.41 6.22 -4.73
C LYS A 12 -3.59 4.93 -3.93
N ALA A 13 -2.59 4.04 -3.95
CA ALA A 13 -2.62 2.79 -3.22
C ALA A 13 -2.75 3.01 -1.70
N ARG A 14 -2.12 4.06 -1.16
CA ARG A 14 -2.20 4.45 0.26
C ARG A 14 -3.64 4.66 0.74
N ASP A 15 -4.55 5.12 -0.11
CA ASP A 15 -5.92 5.44 0.30
C ASP A 15 -6.73 4.20 0.70
N PHE A 16 -6.32 3.02 0.20
CA PHE A 16 -6.90 1.72 0.52
C PHE A 16 -6.36 1.10 1.83
N ALA A 17 -5.41 1.75 2.51
CA ALA A 17 -4.83 1.23 3.74
C ALA A 17 -5.89 1.01 4.84
N TYR A 18 -5.91 -0.19 5.41
CA TYR A 18 -6.74 -0.54 6.55
C TYR A 18 -5.93 -0.40 7.85
N VAL A 19 -6.08 0.75 8.51
CA VAL A 19 -5.24 1.13 9.67
C VAL A 19 -6.09 1.60 10.87
N PRO A 20 -6.97 0.75 11.42
CA PRO A 20 -7.84 1.14 12.52
C PRO A 20 -7.08 1.42 13.82
N TYR A 21 -5.84 0.95 14.00
CA TYR A 21 -5.07 1.11 15.23
C TYR A 21 -4.12 2.32 15.16
N SER A 22 -3.16 2.32 14.23
CA SER A 22 -2.15 3.40 14.16
C SER A 22 -2.64 4.68 13.51
N LYS A 23 -3.68 4.60 12.67
CA LYS A 23 -4.12 5.69 11.77
C LYS A 23 -3.05 6.14 10.77
N PHE A 24 -1.94 5.40 10.64
CA PHE A 24 -0.83 5.76 9.77
C PHE A 24 -0.89 5.01 8.43
N LYS A 25 -1.37 5.70 7.40
CA LYS A 25 -1.54 5.11 6.06
C LYS A 25 -0.23 5.06 5.28
N VAL A 26 0.14 3.88 4.78
CA VAL A 26 1.30 3.65 3.91
C VAL A 26 0.84 3.05 2.60
N GLY A 27 1.39 3.54 1.49
CA GLY A 27 1.15 3.01 0.15
C GLY A 27 2.44 2.77 -0.60
N ALA A 28 2.42 1.79 -1.49
CA ALA A 28 3.52 1.38 -2.35
C ALA A 28 3.01 1.09 -3.76
N ALA A 29 3.88 1.27 -4.74
CA ALA A 29 3.63 0.86 -6.12
C ALA A 29 4.87 0.15 -6.67
N LEU A 30 4.65 -1.02 -7.27
CA LEU A 30 5.69 -1.85 -7.88
C LEU A 30 5.48 -1.87 -9.39
N LEU A 31 6.52 -1.50 -10.14
CA LEU A 31 6.56 -1.63 -11.60
C LEU A 31 7.22 -2.97 -11.96
N SER A 32 6.49 -3.82 -12.69
CA SER A 32 6.99 -5.09 -13.19
C SER A 32 7.64 -4.93 -14.59
N ASN A 33 8.43 -5.93 -14.99
CA ASN A 33 9.15 -5.92 -16.27
C ASN A 33 8.24 -5.93 -17.50
N ASP A 34 7.00 -6.41 -17.35
CA ASP A 34 5.94 -6.35 -18.37
C ASP A 34 5.25 -4.97 -18.46
N GLY A 35 5.71 -4.00 -17.67
CA GLY A 35 5.16 -2.64 -17.62
C GLY A 35 3.90 -2.51 -16.74
N LYS A 36 3.45 -3.59 -16.11
CA LYS A 36 2.29 -3.57 -15.21
C LYS A 36 2.67 -3.00 -13.85
N VAL A 37 1.73 -2.26 -13.26
CA VAL A 37 1.91 -1.63 -11.94
C VAL A 37 1.02 -2.33 -10.93
N TYR A 38 1.61 -2.70 -9.79
CA TYR A 38 0.91 -3.30 -8.66
C TYR A 38 0.93 -2.34 -7.48
N GLY A 39 -0.26 -1.95 -7.01
CA GLY A 39 -0.41 -1.16 -5.80
C GLY A 39 -0.40 -2.04 -4.55
N GLY A 40 0.14 -1.52 -3.45
CA GLY A 40 0.10 -2.15 -2.13
C GLY A 40 -0.12 -1.12 -1.03
N CYS A 41 -0.70 -1.56 0.08
CA CYS A 41 -0.90 -0.73 1.27
C CYS A 41 -0.76 -1.58 2.54
N ASN A 42 -0.55 -0.92 3.68
CA ASN A 42 -0.55 -1.61 4.97
C ASN A 42 -1.97 -1.97 5.41
N ILE A 43 -2.11 -3.19 5.95
CA ILE A 43 -3.35 -3.73 6.50
C ILE A 43 -3.02 -4.19 7.91
N GLU A 44 -3.61 -3.53 8.91
CA GLU A 44 -3.41 -3.89 10.30
C GLU A 44 -4.42 -4.94 10.74
N LYS A 45 -4.02 -5.70 11.76
CA LYS A 45 -4.90 -6.68 12.39
C LYS A 45 -4.66 -6.66 13.88
N CYS A 46 -5.74 -6.66 14.67
CA CYS A 46 -5.63 -7.01 16.09
C CYS A 46 -5.38 -8.52 16.15
N SER A 47 -4.18 -8.87 16.59
CA SER A 47 -3.80 -10.26 16.84
C SER A 47 -4.31 -10.61 18.24
N ILE A 48 -5.47 -11.27 18.32
CA ILE A 48 -5.88 -11.95 19.53
C ILE A 48 -5.45 -13.41 19.38
N TRP A 49 -4.39 -13.79 20.08
CA TRP A 49 -4.08 -15.20 20.33
C TRP A 49 -4.38 -15.45 21.80
N TYR A 50 -5.58 -15.92 22.11
CA TYR A 50 -5.81 -16.67 23.34
C TYR A 50 -5.50 -18.13 23.02
N VAL A 51 -4.36 -18.59 23.53
CA VAL A 51 -4.19 -19.97 24.00
C VAL A 51 -4.41 -19.98 25.51
#